data_AF-A0A8T7FM90-F1
#
_entry.id   AF-A0A8T7FM90-F1
#
_cell.length_a   1.000
_cell.length_b   1.000
_cell.length_c   1.000
_cell.angle_alpha   90.00
_cell.angle_beta   90.00
_cell.angle_gamma   90.00
#
_symmetry.space_group_name_H-M   'P 1'
#
loop_
_entity.id
_entity.type
_entity.pdbx_description
1 polymer ?
#
loop_
_entity_poly.entity_id
_entity_poly.type
_entity_poly.pdbx_seq_one_letter_code
_entity_poly.pdbx_strand_id
1 'polypeptide(L)'
;MGLAKKDKTGIFLTYAGVLLFCKKEMFPHSLLHSDVTLRDEGRDVTKSIRGSVLEAYFAIREQLDPYLGVWDDPTNRDNRGAARKFFDYPDVAITEALVNFFVHRDYQSEDIGYITIFPNRIEFENPGASQYPVEKLLTYEKPLHPKNRRNPRLLQVLHDTGLNQREGRGIYRIREELNLNESYLSDGKLGLVIENDLERDRFVLTIYKKIRPVAQELADSIGFIPPVRTEIYIHRGKVEDEVINFIRKGGKGAIVGLHAPGGLGKTELAKQVAQQLRDEFEILWIDVGAKKPYQLASELLTKCGIQIQPNDSYERLVHDLQSTYKAHRFLVILLNFDKIMIQP
;
A
#
# COMPACT_ATOMS: atom_id res chain seq x y z
N MET A 1 20.28 -29.93 6.02
CA MET A 1 19.80 -29.06 4.92
C MET A 1 20.22 -29.53 3.51
N GLY A 2 21.30 -30.30 3.30
CA GLY A 2 21.64 -30.84 1.96
C GLY A 2 22.11 -29.79 0.94
N LEU A 3 22.60 -28.66 1.43
CA LEU A 3 23.05 -27.50 0.65
C LEU A 3 24.52 -27.56 0.27
N ALA A 4 25.29 -28.39 0.97
CA ALA A 4 26.68 -28.67 0.66
C ALA A 4 26.96 -30.16 0.81
N LYS A 5 27.97 -30.64 0.08
CA LYS A 5 28.53 -31.98 0.17
C LYS A 5 30.01 -31.84 0.53
N LYS A 6 30.52 -32.79 1.31
CA LYS A 6 31.94 -32.90 1.62
C LYS A 6 32.47 -34.17 0.96
N ASP A 7 33.60 -34.05 0.28
CA ASP A 7 34.37 -35.19 -0.20
C ASP A 7 35.82 -35.13 0.31
N LYS A 8 36.71 -35.97 -0.25
CA LYS A 8 38.12 -36.03 0.14
C LYS A 8 38.91 -34.75 -0.19
N THR A 9 38.40 -33.91 -1.08
CA THR A 9 39.06 -32.72 -1.63
C THR A 9 38.51 -31.40 -1.09
N GLY A 10 37.30 -31.38 -0.54
CA GLY A 10 36.74 -30.16 0.04
C GLY A 10 35.26 -30.20 0.35
N ILE A 11 34.68 -29.02 0.57
CA ILE A 11 33.24 -28.80 0.75
C ILE A 11 32.73 -28.07 -0.49
N PHE A 12 31.69 -28.60 -1.12
CA PHE A 12 31.09 -28.08 -2.35
C PHE A 12 29.60 -27.82 -2.16
N LEU A 13 29.10 -26.71 -2.70
CA LEU A 13 27.66 -26.43 -2.69
C LEU A 13 26.93 -27.40 -3.64
N THR A 14 25.73 -27.82 -3.23
CA THR A 14 24.78 -28.50 -4.13
C THR A 14 24.09 -27.46 -5.02
N TYR A 15 23.37 -27.88 -6.07
CA TYR A 15 22.57 -26.95 -6.88
C TYR A 15 21.60 -26.11 -6.04
N ALA A 16 20.99 -26.69 -5.01
CA ALA A 16 20.15 -25.92 -4.08
C ALA A 16 20.97 -24.91 -3.25
N GLY A 17 22.19 -25.27 -2.84
CA GLY A 17 23.11 -24.35 -2.16
C GLY A 17 23.56 -23.20 -3.05
N VAL A 18 23.85 -23.47 -4.33
CA VAL A 18 24.18 -22.43 -5.31
C VAL A 18 22.99 -21.50 -5.51
N LEU A 19 21.80 -22.06 -5.74
CA LEU A 19 20.58 -21.28 -5.97
C LEU A 19 20.18 -20.39 -4.78
N LEU A 20 20.41 -20.86 -3.55
CA LEU A 20 20.02 -20.14 -2.33
C LEU A 20 21.02 -19.07 -1.89
N PHE A 21 22.33 -19.26 -2.11
CA PHE A 21 23.36 -18.41 -1.50
C PHE A 21 24.40 -17.83 -2.47
N CYS A 22 24.52 -18.38 -3.68
CA CYS A 22 25.63 -18.05 -4.54
C CYS A 22 25.32 -16.84 -5.40
N LYS A 23 26.21 -15.85 -5.35
CA LYS A 23 26.11 -14.64 -6.16
C LYS A 23 26.21 -14.96 -7.64
N LYS A 24 25.56 -14.14 -8.47
CA LYS A 24 25.52 -14.35 -9.92
C LYS A 24 26.91 -14.28 -10.55
N GLU A 25 27.80 -13.44 -10.04
CA GLU A 25 29.15 -13.24 -10.58
C GLU A 25 30.02 -14.51 -10.47
N MET A 26 29.70 -15.39 -9.51
CA MET A 26 30.41 -16.66 -9.36
C MET A 26 29.95 -17.73 -10.37
N PHE A 27 28.71 -17.64 -10.87
CA PHE A 27 28.15 -18.57 -11.86
C PHE A 27 27.27 -17.83 -12.89
N PRO A 28 27.88 -17.00 -13.77
CA PRO A 28 27.15 -16.04 -14.61
C PRO A 28 26.26 -16.66 -15.69
N HIS A 29 26.48 -17.92 -16.05
CA HIS A 29 25.77 -18.64 -17.11
C HIS A 29 24.89 -19.79 -16.59
N SER A 30 24.54 -19.78 -15.30
CA SER A 30 23.73 -20.84 -14.71
C SER A 30 22.25 -20.46 -14.64
N LEU A 31 21.37 -21.42 -14.93
CA LEU A 31 19.93 -21.36 -14.58
C LEU A 31 19.69 -21.42 -13.05
N LEU A 32 20.76 -21.41 -12.25
CA LEU A 32 20.73 -21.54 -10.79
C LEU A 32 20.65 -20.18 -10.10
N HIS A 33 19.94 -19.22 -10.70
CA HIS A 33 19.68 -17.90 -10.11
C HIS A 33 18.22 -17.51 -10.28
N SER A 34 17.76 -16.62 -9.41
CA SER A 34 16.47 -15.97 -9.60
C SER A 34 16.66 -14.72 -10.45
N ASP A 35 15.92 -14.66 -11.56
CA ASP A 35 15.77 -13.43 -12.36
C ASP A 35 14.31 -13.00 -12.25
N VAL A 36 14.11 -11.81 -11.69
CA VAL A 36 12.79 -11.26 -11.41
C VAL A 36 12.75 -9.83 -11.93
N THR A 37 11.74 -9.51 -12.72
CA THR A 37 11.40 -8.13 -13.03
C THR A 37 10.34 -7.66 -12.05
N LEU A 38 10.68 -6.65 -11.25
CA LEU A 38 9.74 -5.95 -10.40
C LEU A 38 9.32 -4.66 -11.10
N ARG A 39 8.03 -4.49 -11.34
CA ARG A 39 7.46 -3.29 -11.94
C ARG A 39 6.50 -2.63 -10.95
N ASP A 40 6.64 -1.32 -10.77
CA ASP A 40 5.78 -0.46 -9.98
C ASP A 40 5.09 0.52 -10.93
N GLU A 41 3.89 0.15 -11.37
CA GLU A 41 3.08 0.92 -12.32
C GLU A 41 2.63 2.26 -11.71
N GLY A 42 2.48 2.33 -10.39
CA GLY A 42 2.09 3.56 -9.70
C GLY A 42 3.19 4.62 -9.64
N ARG A 43 4.46 4.19 -9.75
CA ARG A 43 5.64 5.09 -9.75
C ARG A 43 6.39 5.13 -11.08
N ASP A 44 5.94 4.37 -12.08
CA ASP A 44 6.61 4.16 -13.35
C ASP A 44 8.08 3.71 -13.18
N VAL A 45 8.30 2.74 -12.27
CA VAL A 45 9.62 2.20 -11.97
C VAL A 45 9.68 0.73 -12.35
N THR A 46 10.71 0.33 -13.08
CA THR A 46 11.01 -1.08 -13.35
C THR A 46 12.42 -1.42 -12.87
N LYS A 47 12.55 -2.52 -12.12
CA LYS A 47 13.82 -3.03 -11.59
C LYS A 47 14.01 -4.49 -11.97
N SER A 48 15.19 -4.83 -12.48
CA SER A 48 15.61 -6.22 -12.65
C SER A 48 16.40 -6.64 -11.40
N ILE A 49 15.94 -7.69 -10.73
CA ILE A 49 16.53 -8.24 -9.53
C ILE A 49 17.08 -9.61 -9.87
N ARG A 50 18.40 -9.74 -9.78
CA ARG A 50 19.14 -10.94 -10.19
C ARG A 50 20.08 -11.36 -9.08
N GLY A 51 20.07 -12.64 -8.75
CA GLY A 51 20.98 -13.17 -7.73
C GLY A 51 20.51 -14.50 -7.18
N SER A 52 21.03 -14.84 -6.01
CA SER A 52 20.51 -15.98 -5.25
C SER A 52 19.06 -15.75 -4.82
N VAL A 53 18.34 -16.82 -4.51
CA VAL A 53 16.94 -16.74 -4.03
C VAL A 53 16.82 -15.87 -2.78
N LEU A 54 17.78 -15.94 -1.85
CA LEU A 54 17.73 -15.12 -0.63
C LEU A 54 17.99 -13.64 -0.92
N GLU A 55 18.98 -13.31 -1.77
CA GLU A 55 19.23 -11.92 -2.16
C GLU A 55 18.02 -11.33 -2.88
N ALA A 56 17.43 -12.07 -3.83
CA ALA A 56 16.24 -11.65 -4.54
C ALA A 56 15.05 -11.49 -3.59
N TYR A 57 14.86 -12.41 -2.65
CA TYR A 57 13.80 -12.33 -1.65
C TYR A 57 13.89 -11.05 -0.82
N PHE A 58 15.05 -10.77 -0.22
CA PHE A 58 15.21 -9.58 0.63
C PHE A 58 15.11 -8.28 -0.17
N ALA A 59 15.71 -8.24 -1.36
CA ALA A 59 15.62 -7.08 -2.24
C ALA A 59 14.16 -6.77 -2.62
N ILE A 60 13.38 -7.79 -3.01
CA ILE A 60 11.96 -7.63 -3.33
C ILE A 60 11.16 -7.25 -2.08
N ARG A 61 11.42 -7.91 -0.94
CA ARG A 61 10.72 -7.64 0.32
C ARG A 61 10.85 -6.18 0.74
N GLU A 62 12.04 -5.60 0.60
CA GLU A 62 12.30 -4.18 0.85
C GLU A 62 11.52 -3.26 -0.11
N GLN A 63 11.35 -3.65 -1.38
CA GLN A 63 10.52 -2.88 -2.32
C GLN A 63 9.02 -2.95 -2.00
N LEU A 64 8.57 -4.04 -1.35
CA LEU A 64 7.17 -4.24 -1.00
C LEU A 64 6.79 -3.59 0.34
N ASP A 65 7.74 -3.35 1.25
CA ASP A 65 7.51 -2.73 2.58
C ASP A 65 6.65 -1.45 2.53
N PRO A 66 6.89 -0.49 1.62
CA PRO A 66 6.10 0.74 1.57
C PRO A 66 4.61 0.53 1.27
N TYR A 67 4.21 -0.64 0.75
CA TYR A 67 2.82 -0.96 0.41
C TYR A 67 2.06 -1.62 1.55
N LEU A 68 2.74 -2.09 2.60
CA LEU A 68 2.13 -2.80 3.74
C LEU A 68 1.50 -1.84 4.75
N GLY A 69 1.00 -0.69 4.28
CA GLY A 69 0.50 0.40 5.11
C GLY A 69 -0.58 -0.05 6.08
N VAL A 70 -0.55 0.51 7.29
CA VAL A 70 -1.54 0.27 8.35
C VAL A 70 -2.40 1.51 8.50
N TRP A 71 -3.70 1.31 8.70
CA TRP A 71 -4.63 2.40 8.98
C TRP A 71 -5.67 1.98 10.01
N ASP A 72 -6.17 2.96 10.76
CA ASP A 72 -7.24 2.78 11.72
C ASP A 72 -8.59 3.07 11.03
N ASP A 73 -9.55 2.15 11.10
CA ASP A 73 -10.91 2.39 10.63
C ASP A 73 -11.75 3.00 11.75
N PRO A 74 -12.03 4.31 11.72
CA PRO A 74 -12.80 4.96 12.78
C PRO A 74 -14.27 4.49 12.80
N THR A 75 -14.75 3.89 11.71
CA THR A 75 -16.12 3.38 11.59
C THR A 75 -16.26 1.97 12.13
N ASN A 76 -15.15 1.23 12.25
CA ASN A 76 -15.11 -0.13 12.78
C ASN A 76 -14.39 -0.14 14.13
N ARG A 77 -15.14 -0.20 15.23
CA ARG A 77 -14.59 -0.17 16.58
C ARG A 77 -14.63 -1.52 17.26
N ASP A 78 -13.60 -1.81 18.04
CA ASP A 78 -13.55 -2.98 18.90
C ASP A 78 -14.45 -2.82 20.14
N ASN A 79 -14.53 -3.90 20.93
CA ASN A 79 -15.36 -3.98 22.13
C ASN A 79 -14.95 -2.98 23.23
N ARG A 80 -13.80 -2.31 23.08
CA ARG A 80 -13.25 -1.28 23.98
C ARG A 80 -13.41 0.13 23.41
N GLY A 81 -14.01 0.26 22.22
CA GLY A 81 -14.26 1.52 21.53
C GLY A 81 -13.07 2.07 20.75
N ALA A 82 -11.97 1.32 20.62
CA ALA A 82 -10.82 1.69 19.79
C ALA A 82 -11.09 1.34 18.33
N ALA A 83 -10.59 2.16 17.40
CA ALA A 83 -10.67 1.86 15.97
C ALA A 83 -9.89 0.56 15.67
N ARG A 84 -10.48 -0.32 14.85
CA ARG A 84 -9.80 -1.52 14.39
C ARG A 84 -8.75 -1.13 13.35
N LYS A 85 -7.61 -1.81 13.42
CA LYS A 85 -6.51 -1.66 12.48
C LYS A 85 -6.68 -2.58 11.30
N PHE A 86 -6.46 -2.04 10.12
CA PHE A 86 -6.41 -2.76 8.88
C PHE A 86 -5.13 -2.45 8.12
N PHE A 87 -4.79 -3.37 7.23
CA PHE A 87 -3.61 -3.30 6.38
C PHE A 87 -4.06 -3.10 4.94
N ASP A 88 -3.31 -2.31 4.18
CA ASP A 88 -3.47 -2.24 2.72
C ASP A 88 -3.23 -3.62 2.10
N TYR A 89 -2.17 -4.29 2.58
CA TYR A 89 -1.89 -5.70 2.36
C TYR A 89 -1.37 -6.31 3.68
N PRO A 90 -1.95 -7.42 4.19
CA PRO A 90 -1.40 -8.09 5.35
C PRO A 90 0.03 -8.58 5.09
N ASP A 91 0.98 -8.23 5.96
CA ASP A 91 2.40 -8.59 5.83
C ASP A 91 2.61 -10.11 5.69
N VAL A 92 1.87 -10.88 6.49
CA VAL A 92 1.91 -12.34 6.44
C VAL A 92 1.45 -12.87 5.07
N ALA A 93 0.40 -12.28 4.48
CA ALA A 93 -0.08 -12.69 3.16
C ALA A 93 0.96 -12.40 2.06
N ILE A 94 1.61 -11.23 2.10
CA ILE A 94 2.68 -10.87 1.15
C ILE A 94 3.91 -11.76 1.33
N THR A 95 4.28 -12.05 2.57
CA THR A 95 5.39 -12.95 2.90
C THR A 95 5.14 -14.35 2.34
N GLU A 96 3.95 -14.92 2.55
CA GLU A 96 3.59 -16.24 2.02
C GLU A 96 3.50 -16.25 0.48
N ALA A 97 2.99 -15.17 -0.13
CA ALA A 97 2.97 -15.03 -1.59
C ALA A 97 4.38 -15.01 -2.17
N LEU A 98 5.30 -14.25 -1.57
CA LEU A 98 6.69 -14.15 -2.00
C LEU A 98 7.44 -15.48 -1.80
N VAL A 99 7.21 -16.18 -0.68
CA VAL A 99 7.75 -17.54 -0.48
C VAL A 99 7.23 -18.49 -1.54
N ASN A 100 5.92 -18.49 -1.82
CA ASN A 100 5.32 -19.35 -2.85
C ASN A 100 5.93 -19.06 -4.23
N PHE A 101 6.13 -17.79 -4.56
CA PHE A 101 6.74 -17.35 -5.81
C PHE A 101 8.13 -17.98 -6.03
N PHE A 102 8.99 -18.00 -5.01
CA PHE A 102 10.31 -18.64 -5.11
C PHE A 102 10.29 -20.16 -4.99
N VAL A 103 9.44 -20.74 -4.14
CA VAL A 103 9.41 -22.20 -3.91
C VAL A 103 8.78 -22.94 -5.08
N HIS A 104 7.77 -22.37 -5.73
CA HIS A 104 7.02 -23.07 -6.77
C HIS A 104 7.50 -22.78 -8.20
N ARG A 105 8.45 -21.83 -8.36
CA ARG A 105 9.08 -21.51 -9.65
C ARG A 105 9.71 -22.74 -10.28
N ASP A 106 9.53 -22.88 -11.58
CA ASP A 106 10.33 -23.80 -12.38
C ASP A 106 11.70 -23.19 -12.70
N TYR A 107 12.73 -23.61 -11.96
CA TYR A 107 14.12 -23.19 -12.18
C TYR A 107 14.80 -23.90 -13.36
N GLN A 108 14.10 -24.82 -14.04
CA GLN A 108 14.58 -25.38 -15.32
C GLN A 108 14.17 -24.51 -16.51
N SER A 109 13.19 -23.62 -16.34
CA SER A 109 12.80 -22.65 -17.36
C SER A 109 13.80 -21.50 -17.45
N GLU A 110 14.12 -21.08 -18.68
CA GLU A 110 14.93 -19.88 -18.95
C GLU A 110 14.13 -18.58 -18.77
N ASP A 111 12.81 -18.70 -18.60
CA ASP A 111 11.91 -17.58 -18.42
C ASP A 111 12.01 -16.98 -17.02
N ILE A 112 11.64 -15.70 -16.91
CA ILE A 112 11.80 -14.91 -15.68
C ILE A 112 10.49 -14.80 -14.91
N GLY A 113 10.62 -14.54 -13.61
CA GLY A 113 9.47 -14.18 -12.78
C GLY A 113 9.14 -12.69 -12.89
N TYR A 114 7.88 -12.35 -12.72
CA TYR A 114 7.40 -10.97 -12.70
C TYR A 114 6.68 -10.69 -11.39
N ILE A 115 6.96 -9.53 -10.80
CA ILE A 115 6.17 -8.98 -9.70
C ILE A 115 5.72 -7.59 -10.12
N THR A 116 4.42 -7.42 -10.31
CA THR A 116 3.85 -6.16 -10.79
C THR A 116 2.97 -5.54 -9.71
N ILE A 117 3.35 -4.34 -9.28
CA ILE A 117 2.65 -3.55 -8.30
C ILE A 117 1.78 -2.53 -9.05
N PHE A 118 0.47 -2.75 -9.01
CA PHE A 118 -0.52 -1.80 -9.50
C PHE A 118 -1.04 -0.94 -8.33
N PRO A 119 -1.72 0.18 -8.62
CA PRO A 119 -2.32 1.01 -7.58
C PRO A 119 -3.26 0.25 -6.62
N ASN A 120 -3.91 -0.82 -7.11
CA ASN A 120 -4.94 -1.55 -6.38
C ASN A 120 -4.62 -3.04 -6.12
N ARG A 121 -3.49 -3.58 -6.59
CA ARG A 121 -3.16 -5.00 -6.44
C ARG A 121 -1.67 -5.26 -6.67
N ILE A 122 -1.19 -6.41 -6.20
CA ILE A 122 0.15 -6.92 -6.46
C ILE A 122 -0.01 -8.29 -7.12
N GLU A 123 0.64 -8.47 -8.27
CA GLU A 123 0.65 -9.71 -9.04
C GLU A 123 2.02 -10.38 -8.90
N PHE A 124 2.02 -11.67 -8.57
CA PHE A 124 3.19 -12.54 -8.48
C PHE A 124 3.07 -13.61 -9.57
N GLU A 125 3.84 -13.49 -10.64
CA GLU A 125 3.78 -14.37 -11.80
C GLU A 125 5.11 -15.10 -11.98
N ASN A 126 5.08 -16.43 -11.95
CA ASN A 126 6.27 -17.24 -12.16
C ASN A 126 6.07 -18.32 -13.24
N PRO A 127 7.16 -18.77 -13.89
CA PRO A 127 7.12 -19.96 -14.71
C PRO A 127 6.90 -21.21 -13.84
N GLY A 128 6.17 -22.17 -14.40
CA GLY A 128 5.77 -23.42 -13.81
C GLY A 128 4.34 -23.39 -13.25
N ALA A 129 3.37 -23.78 -14.08
CA ALA A 129 1.98 -23.92 -13.68
C ALA A 129 1.82 -24.90 -12.49
N SER A 130 0.77 -24.68 -11.69
CA SER A 130 0.36 -25.57 -10.61
C SER A 130 -0.18 -26.89 -11.16
N GLN A 131 0.21 -28.01 -10.53
CA GLN A 131 -0.35 -29.34 -10.79
C GLN A 131 -1.75 -29.53 -10.19
N TYR A 132 -2.17 -28.62 -9.33
CA TYR A 132 -3.52 -28.60 -8.77
C TYR A 132 -4.41 -27.61 -9.52
N PRO A 133 -5.66 -27.98 -9.83
CA PRO A 133 -6.66 -27.04 -10.32
C PRO A 133 -6.85 -25.86 -9.37
N VAL A 134 -7.12 -24.69 -9.93
CA VAL A 134 -7.28 -23.44 -9.16
C VAL A 134 -8.38 -23.58 -8.11
N GLU A 135 -9.49 -24.25 -8.45
CA GLU A 135 -10.62 -24.47 -7.55
C GLU A 135 -10.18 -25.21 -6.29
N LYS A 136 -9.28 -26.18 -6.43
CA LYS A 136 -8.74 -26.94 -5.31
C LYS A 136 -7.81 -26.10 -4.44
N LEU A 137 -7.02 -25.20 -5.05
CA LEU A 137 -6.18 -24.25 -4.33
C LEU A 137 -7.01 -23.21 -3.54
N LEU A 138 -8.19 -22.84 -4.06
CA LEU A 138 -9.07 -21.87 -3.43
C LEU A 138 -10.04 -22.47 -2.41
N THR A 139 -10.27 -23.78 -2.41
CA THR A 139 -11.27 -24.43 -1.53
C THR A 139 -10.66 -25.27 -0.42
N TYR A 140 -9.37 -25.59 -0.47
CA TYR A 140 -8.79 -26.45 0.56
C TYR A 140 -8.80 -25.78 1.94
N GLU A 141 -9.16 -26.56 2.96
CA GLU A 141 -9.16 -26.14 4.37
C GLU A 141 -8.06 -26.85 5.19
N LYS A 142 -7.36 -27.81 4.57
CA LYS A 142 -6.28 -28.60 5.17
C LYS A 142 -5.05 -28.56 4.27
N PRO A 143 -3.82 -28.59 4.84
CA PRO A 143 -2.59 -28.51 4.07
C PRO A 143 -2.63 -29.43 2.85
N LEU A 144 -2.39 -28.86 1.66
CA LEU A 144 -2.15 -29.68 0.48
C LEU A 144 -0.75 -30.26 0.63
N HIS A 145 -0.65 -31.59 0.68
CA HIS A 145 0.62 -32.30 0.63
C HIS A 145 0.85 -32.79 -0.80
N PRO A 146 1.45 -31.96 -1.69
CA PRO A 146 1.83 -32.43 -3.01
C PRO A 146 2.74 -33.64 -2.89
N LYS A 147 2.36 -34.72 -3.58
CA LYS A 147 3.20 -35.93 -3.71
C LYS A 147 4.54 -35.59 -4.37
N ASN A 148 4.54 -34.62 -5.29
CA ASN A 148 5.72 -34.14 -6.01
C ASN A 148 5.90 -32.63 -5.78
N ARG A 149 6.88 -32.26 -4.94
CA ARG A 149 7.29 -30.87 -4.77
C ARG A 149 8.38 -30.57 -5.81
N ARG A 150 8.27 -29.48 -6.58
CA ARG A 150 9.34 -29.06 -7.51
C ARG A 150 10.64 -28.79 -6.75
N ASN A 151 10.58 -27.97 -5.70
CA ASN A 151 11.76 -27.49 -4.98
C ASN A 151 11.72 -27.82 -3.47
N PRO A 152 11.76 -29.11 -3.08
CA PRO A 152 11.62 -29.52 -1.68
C PRO A 152 12.76 -29.00 -0.79
N ARG A 153 13.98 -28.86 -1.34
CA ARG A 153 15.12 -28.33 -0.58
C ARG A 153 15.00 -26.84 -0.29
N LEU A 154 14.46 -26.06 -1.24
CA LEU A 154 14.22 -24.63 -1.02
C LEU A 154 13.15 -24.44 0.04
N LEU A 155 12.05 -25.18 -0.07
CA LEU A 155 10.98 -25.16 0.94
C LEU A 155 11.52 -25.48 2.34
N GLN A 156 12.32 -26.54 2.47
CA GLN A 156 12.93 -26.92 3.74
C GLN A 156 13.80 -25.80 4.32
N VAL A 157 14.63 -25.15 3.50
CA VAL A 157 15.52 -24.08 3.98
C VAL A 157 14.75 -22.84 4.39
N LEU A 158 13.75 -22.42 3.61
CA LEU A 158 12.92 -21.26 3.96
C LEU A 158 12.10 -21.54 5.23
N HIS A 159 11.67 -22.79 5.44
CA HIS A 159 11.07 -23.21 6.70
C HIS A 159 12.07 -23.17 7.87
N ASP A 160 13.26 -23.76 7.70
CA ASP A 160 14.28 -23.85 8.76
C ASP A 160 14.85 -22.47 9.16
N THR A 161 14.84 -21.50 8.23
CA THR A 161 15.26 -20.11 8.48
C THR A 161 14.16 -19.24 9.08
N GLY A 162 12.95 -19.77 9.26
CA GLY A 162 11.80 -19.03 9.78
C GLY A 162 11.16 -18.05 8.79
N LEU A 163 11.61 -18.04 7.53
CA LEU A 163 11.01 -17.26 6.44
C LEU A 163 9.67 -17.84 5.98
N ASN A 164 9.36 -19.08 6.34
CA ASN A 164 8.05 -19.71 6.19
C ASN A 164 7.69 -20.43 7.51
N GLN A 165 6.44 -20.28 7.97
CA GLN A 165 6.04 -20.89 9.25
C GLN A 165 5.47 -22.31 9.14
N ARG A 166 5.00 -22.83 7.99
CA ARG A 166 4.52 -24.23 7.82
C ARG A 166 4.25 -24.64 6.36
N GLU A 167 4.64 -25.87 6.00
CA GLU A 167 4.44 -26.43 4.64
C GLU A 167 2.96 -26.62 4.25
N GLY A 168 2.66 -26.44 2.95
CA GLY A 168 1.38 -26.83 2.34
C GLY A 168 0.17 -25.98 2.70
N ARG A 169 0.36 -24.88 3.44
CA ARG A 169 -0.69 -23.94 3.84
C ARG A 169 -0.53 -22.53 3.29
N GLY A 170 0.45 -22.26 2.42
CA GLY A 170 0.74 -20.90 1.96
C GLY A 170 -0.50 -20.16 1.45
N ILE A 171 -1.23 -20.75 0.49
CA ILE A 171 -2.46 -20.14 -0.05
C ILE A 171 -3.59 -20.07 0.99
N TYR A 172 -3.75 -21.09 1.84
CA TYR A 172 -4.74 -21.08 2.92
C TYR A 172 -4.47 -19.94 3.91
N ARG A 173 -3.20 -19.71 4.24
CA ARG A 173 -2.78 -18.65 5.14
C ARG A 173 -2.97 -17.28 4.52
N ILE A 174 -2.65 -17.11 3.23
CA ILE A 174 -2.99 -15.89 2.49
C ILE A 174 -4.50 -15.62 2.60
N ARG A 175 -5.34 -16.64 2.40
CA ARG A 175 -6.81 -16.51 2.53
C ARG A 175 -7.22 -16.14 3.96
N GLU A 176 -6.64 -16.77 4.97
CA GLU A 176 -6.92 -16.52 6.38
C GLU A 176 -6.60 -15.06 6.76
N GLU A 177 -5.40 -14.60 6.42
CA GLU A 177 -4.95 -13.23 6.70
C GLU A 177 -5.79 -12.18 5.96
N LEU A 178 -6.16 -12.44 4.70
CA LEU A 178 -7.04 -11.55 3.94
C LEU A 178 -8.46 -11.51 4.52
N ASN A 179 -8.98 -12.63 5.05
CA ASN A 179 -10.28 -12.65 5.73
C ASN A 179 -10.23 -11.89 7.06
N LEU A 180 -9.19 -12.11 7.88
CA LEU A 180 -8.99 -11.39 9.14
C LEU A 180 -8.87 -9.87 8.92
N ASN A 181 -8.25 -9.47 7.81
CA ASN A 181 -8.12 -8.09 7.38
C ASN A 181 -9.36 -7.56 6.62
N GLU A 182 -10.36 -8.40 6.37
CA GLU A 182 -11.56 -8.05 5.60
C GLU A 182 -11.22 -7.44 4.22
N SER A 183 -10.23 -8.00 3.53
CA SER A 183 -9.78 -7.58 2.21
C SER A 183 -10.72 -8.11 1.12
N TYR A 184 -11.93 -7.56 1.03
CA TYR A 184 -12.92 -7.93 0.02
C TYR A 184 -12.98 -6.93 -1.13
N LEU A 185 -13.31 -7.44 -2.31
CA LEU A 185 -13.63 -6.64 -3.50
C LEU A 185 -15.07 -6.10 -3.41
N SER A 186 -15.40 -5.17 -4.30
CA SER A 186 -16.74 -4.56 -4.36
C SER A 186 -17.87 -5.55 -4.62
N ASP A 187 -17.58 -6.70 -5.23
CA ASP A 187 -18.54 -7.78 -5.46
C ASP A 187 -18.64 -8.77 -4.27
N GLY A 188 -17.97 -8.48 -3.15
CA GLY A 188 -17.95 -9.29 -1.94
C GLY A 188 -17.00 -10.47 -1.97
N LYS A 189 -16.27 -10.71 -3.07
CA LYS A 189 -15.26 -11.78 -3.12
C LYS A 189 -14.01 -11.38 -2.35
N LEU A 190 -13.28 -12.37 -1.84
CA LEU A 190 -11.97 -12.15 -1.23
C LEU A 190 -11.01 -11.59 -2.30
N GLY A 191 -10.19 -10.61 -1.91
CA GLY A 191 -9.18 -9.95 -2.75
C GLY A 191 -7.99 -10.83 -3.10
N LEU A 192 -8.24 -12.07 -3.53
CA LEU A 192 -7.26 -13.06 -3.97
C LEU A 192 -7.74 -13.70 -5.27
N VAL A 193 -6.92 -13.60 -6.31
CA VAL A 193 -7.15 -14.29 -7.59
C VAL A 193 -5.93 -15.16 -7.87
N ILE A 194 -6.19 -16.36 -8.39
CA ILE A 194 -5.15 -17.29 -8.84
C ILE A 194 -5.48 -17.68 -10.26
N GLU A 195 -4.51 -17.55 -11.16
CA GLU A 195 -4.61 -17.99 -12.55
C GLU A 195 -3.52 -19.02 -12.81
N ASN A 196 -3.90 -20.09 -13.51
CA ASN A 196 -3.01 -21.18 -13.86
C ASN A 196 -3.01 -21.32 -15.38
N ASP A 197 -2.10 -20.59 -16.04
CA ASP A 197 -1.96 -20.57 -17.49
C ASP A 197 -1.21 -21.83 -17.93
N LEU A 198 -1.97 -22.87 -18.28
CA LEU A 198 -1.42 -24.15 -18.73
C LEU A 198 -0.77 -24.05 -20.12
N GLU A 199 -1.15 -23.07 -20.94
CA GLU A 199 -0.60 -22.90 -22.29
C GLU A 199 0.80 -22.30 -22.25
N ARG A 200 1.01 -21.30 -21.37
CA ARG A 200 2.31 -20.66 -21.15
C ARG A 200 3.13 -21.31 -20.04
N ASP A 201 2.59 -22.33 -19.38
CA ASP A 201 3.14 -22.95 -18.17
C ASP A 201 3.49 -21.90 -17.10
N ARG A 202 2.50 -21.07 -16.74
CA ARG A 202 2.67 -19.99 -15.76
C ARG A 202 1.63 -20.05 -14.65
N PHE A 203 2.04 -19.59 -13.47
CA PHE A 203 1.17 -19.44 -12.32
C PHE A 203 1.19 -17.97 -11.88
N VAL A 204 0.00 -17.40 -11.74
CA VAL A 204 -0.19 -16.01 -11.31
C VAL A 204 -0.99 -16.01 -10.02
N LEU A 205 -0.47 -15.33 -9.01
CA LEU A 205 -1.18 -15.05 -7.76
C LEU A 205 -1.32 -13.54 -7.60
N THR A 206 -2.56 -13.08 -7.48
CA THR A 206 -2.90 -11.67 -7.39
C THR A 206 -3.55 -11.38 -6.05
N ILE A 207 -2.97 -10.46 -5.29
CA ILE A 207 -3.54 -9.96 -4.03
C ILE A 207 -4.01 -8.53 -4.26
N TYR A 208 -5.27 -8.26 -3.98
CA TYR A 208 -5.85 -6.92 -4.09
C TYR A 208 -5.65 -6.13 -2.80
N LYS A 209 -5.42 -4.83 -2.97
CA LYS A 209 -5.39 -3.86 -1.88
C LYS A 209 -6.74 -3.86 -1.18
N LYS A 210 -6.76 -3.80 0.15
CA LYS A 210 -8.02 -3.58 0.88
C LYS A 210 -8.67 -2.28 0.41
N ILE A 211 -9.91 -2.38 -0.04
CA ILE A 211 -10.72 -1.20 -0.38
C ILE A 211 -10.98 -0.44 0.91
N ARG A 212 -10.56 0.83 0.94
CA ARG A 212 -10.87 1.72 2.05
C ARG A 212 -12.30 2.23 1.89
N PRO A 213 -13.04 2.47 2.98
CA PRO A 213 -14.34 3.15 2.89
C PRO A 213 -14.20 4.45 2.11
N VAL A 214 -15.19 4.78 1.27
CA VAL A 214 -15.16 5.99 0.40
C VAL A 214 -14.85 7.26 1.19
N ALA A 215 -15.34 7.38 2.42
CA ALA A 215 -15.04 8.49 3.32
C ALA A 215 -13.55 8.58 3.69
N GLN A 216 -12.86 7.44 3.80
CA GLN A 216 -11.43 7.34 4.12
C GLN A 216 -10.57 7.58 2.88
N GLU A 217 -10.95 7.04 1.71
CA GLU A 217 -10.23 7.32 0.45
C GLU A 217 -10.32 8.80 0.06
N LEU A 218 -11.48 9.44 0.27
CA LEU A 218 -11.60 10.90 0.21
C LEU A 218 -10.76 11.59 1.29
N ALA A 219 -10.73 11.09 2.54
CA ALA A 219 -9.92 11.70 3.60
C ALA A 219 -8.41 11.60 3.37
N ASP A 220 -7.93 10.55 2.68
CA ASP A 220 -6.52 10.34 2.36
C ASP A 220 -6.10 11.10 1.10
N SER A 221 -6.97 11.19 0.09
CA SER A 221 -6.74 11.97 -1.14
C SER A 221 -6.90 13.48 -0.94
N ILE A 222 -7.78 13.90 -0.04
CA ILE A 222 -8.06 15.31 0.27
C ILE A 222 -7.28 15.78 1.53
N GLY A 223 -6.73 14.83 2.29
CA GLY A 223 -5.98 14.97 3.53
C GLY A 223 -6.81 15.46 4.71
N PHE A 224 -6.78 14.69 5.80
CA PHE A 224 -7.44 14.91 7.09
C PHE A 224 -8.73 15.73 7.05
N ILE A 225 -9.83 15.08 6.66
CA ILE A 225 -11.19 15.52 7.00
C ILE A 225 -11.59 14.77 8.27
N PRO A 226 -11.91 15.45 9.38
CA PRO A 226 -12.36 14.77 10.59
C PRO A 226 -13.60 13.92 10.29
N PRO A 227 -13.81 12.76 10.94
CA PRO A 227 -14.93 11.88 10.62
C PRO A 227 -16.27 12.61 10.78
N VAL A 228 -17.21 12.33 9.88
CA VAL A 228 -18.61 12.79 9.98
C VAL A 228 -19.20 12.19 11.24
N ARG A 229 -19.70 13.04 12.14
CA ARG A 229 -20.24 12.59 13.44
C ARG A 229 -21.72 12.18 13.37
N THR A 230 -22.43 12.62 12.32
CA THR A 230 -23.88 12.43 12.16
C THR A 230 -24.24 12.26 10.68
N GLU A 231 -25.03 11.24 10.34
CA GLU A 231 -25.54 11.05 8.96
C GLU A 231 -26.54 12.14 8.54
N ILE A 232 -27.17 12.81 9.51
CA ILE A 232 -28.16 13.86 9.29
C ILE A 232 -27.57 15.19 9.74
N TYR A 233 -27.41 16.13 8.81
CA TYR A 233 -27.03 17.51 9.09
C TYR A 233 -28.26 18.41 9.13
N ILE A 234 -28.36 19.23 10.18
CA ILE A 234 -29.41 20.25 10.30
C ILE A 234 -28.79 21.60 9.93
N HIS A 235 -29.33 22.24 8.89
CA HIS A 235 -28.89 23.56 8.43
C HIS A 235 -28.91 24.60 9.57
N ARG A 236 -27.84 25.39 9.71
CA ARG A 236 -27.66 26.31 10.85
C ARG A 236 -28.33 27.68 10.65
N GLY A 237 -29.18 27.81 9.64
CA GLY A 237 -29.90 29.04 9.33
C GLY A 237 -28.94 30.15 8.88
N LYS A 238 -29.27 31.40 9.22
CA LYS A 238 -28.62 32.60 8.69
C LYS A 238 -27.09 32.62 8.77
N VAL A 239 -26.51 32.01 9.81
CA VAL A 239 -25.05 31.98 9.99
C VAL A 239 -24.38 31.19 8.87
N GLU A 240 -24.96 30.06 8.46
CA GLU A 240 -24.42 29.24 7.36
C GLU A 240 -24.59 29.95 6.02
N ASP A 241 -25.75 30.56 5.79
CA ASP A 241 -26.02 31.36 4.58
C ASP A 241 -25.05 32.54 4.46
N GLU A 242 -24.76 33.25 5.55
CA GLU A 242 -23.81 34.37 5.58
C GLU A 242 -22.38 33.92 5.27
N VAL A 243 -21.95 32.78 5.81
CA VAL A 243 -20.63 32.18 5.55
C VAL A 243 -20.49 31.82 4.07
N ILE A 244 -21.48 31.13 3.51
CA ILE A 244 -21.48 30.72 2.10
C ILE A 244 -21.46 31.96 1.18
N ASN A 245 -22.32 32.94 1.46
CA ASN A 245 -22.40 34.16 0.67
C ASN A 245 -21.11 34.98 0.75
N PHE A 246 -20.44 35.00 1.90
CA PHE A 246 -19.14 35.63 2.06
C PHE A 246 -18.07 34.95 1.20
N ILE A 247 -18.00 33.61 1.22
CA ILE A 247 -17.04 32.85 0.41
C ILE A 247 -17.29 33.07 -1.09
N ARG A 248 -18.55 33.04 -1.53
CA ARG A 248 -18.95 33.24 -2.94
C ARG A 248 -18.64 34.64 -3.46
N LYS A 249 -18.78 35.68 -2.63
CA LYS A 249 -18.41 37.07 -2.98
C LYS A 249 -16.94 37.20 -3.38
N GLY A 250 -16.08 36.27 -2.97
CA GLY A 250 -14.68 36.21 -3.37
C GLY A 250 -13.82 37.30 -2.72
N GLY A 251 -12.53 37.31 -3.07
CA GLY A 251 -11.51 38.18 -2.47
C GLY A 251 -10.63 37.46 -1.43
N LYS A 252 -9.66 38.17 -0.86
CA LYS A 252 -8.81 37.65 0.24
C LYS A 252 -9.56 37.82 1.55
N GLY A 253 -10.21 36.76 2.04
CA GLY A 253 -10.95 36.76 3.30
C GLY A 253 -10.65 35.51 4.11
N ALA A 254 -10.57 35.65 5.43
CA ALA A 254 -10.45 34.54 6.36
C ALA A 254 -11.66 34.54 7.28
N ILE A 255 -12.34 33.39 7.39
CA ILE A 255 -13.39 33.20 8.40
C ILE A 255 -12.73 32.50 9.58
N VAL A 256 -12.54 33.25 10.68
CA VAL A 256 -11.92 32.73 11.89
C VAL A 256 -13.00 32.43 12.92
N GLY A 257 -13.17 31.15 13.25
CA GLY A 257 -14.05 30.74 14.34
C GLY A 257 -13.43 31.06 15.69
N LEU A 258 -13.76 32.21 16.29
CA LEU A 258 -13.31 32.56 17.63
C LEU A 258 -13.93 31.59 18.67
N HIS A 259 -13.06 31.05 19.51
CA HIS A 259 -13.31 30.26 20.73
C HIS A 259 -14.75 29.74 20.92
N ALA A 260 -14.92 28.45 20.69
CA ALA A 260 -16.11 27.72 21.13
C ALA A 260 -15.64 26.36 21.68
N PRO A 261 -16.25 25.84 22.76
CA PRO A 261 -15.97 24.50 23.28
C PRO A 261 -15.93 23.43 22.18
N GLY A 262 -15.07 22.42 22.36
CA GLY A 262 -15.04 21.25 21.48
C GLY A 262 -16.41 20.59 21.43
N GLY A 263 -16.87 20.21 20.23
CA GLY A 263 -18.15 19.52 20.04
C GLY A 263 -19.32 20.36 19.53
N LEU A 264 -19.19 21.69 19.35
CA LEU A 264 -20.25 22.55 18.81
C LEU A 264 -20.45 22.47 17.27
N GLY A 265 -19.73 21.56 16.61
CA GLY A 265 -19.87 21.25 15.18
C GLY A 265 -19.30 22.31 14.22
N LYS A 266 -18.28 23.06 14.63
CA LYS A 266 -17.52 23.98 13.75
C LYS A 266 -16.91 23.27 12.55
N THR A 267 -16.27 22.13 12.82
CA THR A 267 -15.73 21.24 11.79
C THR A 267 -16.83 20.70 10.88
N GLU A 268 -18.01 20.42 11.44
CA GLU A 268 -19.14 19.92 10.65
C GLU A 268 -19.70 20.99 9.72
N LEU A 269 -19.85 22.24 10.21
CA LEU A 269 -20.19 23.38 9.37
C LEU A 269 -19.17 23.59 8.23
N ALA A 270 -17.87 23.52 8.54
CA ALA A 270 -16.83 23.64 7.51
C ALA A 270 -16.95 22.56 6.43
N LYS A 271 -17.32 21.32 6.79
CA LYS A 271 -17.54 20.24 5.82
C LYS A 271 -18.75 20.48 4.94
N GLN A 272 -19.86 20.95 5.51
CA GLN A 272 -21.09 21.18 4.76
C GLN A 272 -20.91 22.34 3.78
N VAL A 273 -20.29 23.43 4.23
CA VAL A 273 -19.92 24.56 3.36
C VAL A 273 -18.95 24.12 2.26
N ALA A 274 -17.94 23.32 2.60
CA ALA A 274 -17.03 22.75 1.62
C ALA A 274 -17.77 21.92 0.57
N GLN A 275 -18.59 20.95 1.00
CA GLN A 275 -19.34 20.09 0.11
C GLN A 275 -20.25 20.88 -0.84
N GLN A 276 -20.92 21.91 -0.34
CA GLN A 276 -21.81 22.76 -1.13
C GLN A 276 -21.06 23.61 -2.16
N LEU A 277 -19.80 23.95 -1.89
CA LEU A 277 -18.99 24.83 -2.72
C LEU A 277 -17.97 24.08 -3.61
N ARG A 278 -18.00 22.75 -3.61
CA ARG A 278 -17.02 21.91 -4.32
C ARG A 278 -16.99 22.09 -5.83
N ASP A 279 -18.12 22.50 -6.42
CA ASP A 279 -18.22 22.73 -7.87
C ASP A 279 -17.77 24.16 -8.23
N GLU A 280 -17.57 25.03 -7.23
CA GLU A 280 -17.17 26.44 -7.38
C GLU A 280 -15.69 26.69 -6.95
N PHE A 281 -15.14 25.81 -6.11
CA PHE A 281 -13.79 25.94 -5.54
C PHE A 281 -13.09 24.59 -5.42
N GLU A 282 -11.78 24.61 -5.63
CA GLU A 282 -10.88 23.52 -5.23
C GLU A 282 -10.63 23.57 -3.73
N ILE A 283 -10.96 22.49 -3.02
CA ILE A 283 -11.01 22.48 -1.56
C ILE A 283 -9.75 21.85 -0.99
N LEU A 284 -9.03 22.60 -0.14
CA LEU A 284 -7.82 22.14 0.51
C LEU A 284 -8.02 22.13 2.02
N TRP A 285 -7.94 20.95 2.62
CA TRP A 285 -7.97 20.79 4.08
C TRP A 285 -6.54 20.71 4.61
N ILE A 286 -6.22 21.50 5.63
CA ILE A 286 -4.91 21.51 6.27
C ILE A 286 -5.08 21.47 7.77
N ASP A 287 -4.53 20.42 8.40
CA ASP A 287 -4.35 20.40 9.84
C ASP A 287 -3.12 21.22 10.19
N VAL A 288 -3.31 22.35 10.88
CA VAL A 288 -2.23 23.26 11.21
C VAL A 288 -1.42 22.74 12.41
N GLY A 289 -2.09 22.32 13.48
CA GLY A 289 -1.47 21.78 14.68
C GLY A 289 -0.20 22.54 15.10
N ALA A 290 0.92 21.83 15.21
CA ALA A 290 2.24 22.39 15.54
C ALA A 290 3.16 22.57 14.31
N LYS A 291 2.63 22.53 13.08
CA LYS A 291 3.44 22.61 11.85
C LYS A 291 4.05 23.99 11.67
N LYS A 292 5.32 24.03 11.23
CA LYS A 292 6.01 25.26 10.85
C LYS A 292 5.50 25.79 9.51
N PRO A 293 5.62 27.11 9.22
CA PRO A 293 5.20 27.71 7.95
C PRO A 293 5.68 26.96 6.70
N TYR A 294 6.93 26.50 6.71
CA TYR A 294 7.50 25.72 5.62
C TYR A 294 6.75 24.40 5.38
N GLN A 295 6.41 23.68 6.46
CA GLN A 295 5.70 22.41 6.37
C GLN A 295 4.28 22.61 5.85
N LEU A 296 3.62 23.70 6.24
CA LEU A 296 2.30 24.07 5.74
C LEU A 296 2.34 24.43 4.25
N ALA A 297 3.31 25.25 3.85
CA ALA A 297 3.49 25.63 2.44
C ALA A 297 3.80 24.40 1.58
N SER A 298 4.64 23.50 2.11
CA SER A 298 5.00 22.26 1.44
C SER A 298 3.79 21.35 1.24
N GLU A 299 2.99 21.16 2.29
CA GLU A 299 1.79 20.33 2.24
C GLU A 299 0.74 20.89 1.27
N LEU A 300 0.53 22.21 1.25
CA LEU A 300 -0.38 22.87 0.32
C LEU A 300 0.04 22.65 -1.14
N LEU A 301 1.32 22.82 -1.46
CA LEU A 301 1.84 22.60 -2.82
C LEU A 301 1.73 21.13 -3.25
N THR A 302 2.10 20.20 -2.37
CA THR A 302 1.95 18.77 -2.64
C THR A 302 0.49 18.40 -2.91
N LYS A 303 -0.46 18.98 -2.17
CA LYS A 303 -1.90 18.81 -2.41
C LYS A 303 -2.38 19.43 -3.73
N CYS A 304 -1.72 20.47 -4.21
CA CYS A 304 -1.93 21.01 -5.55
C CYS A 304 -1.20 20.21 -6.65
N GLY A 305 -0.61 19.05 -6.33
CA GLY A 305 0.12 18.21 -7.29
C GLY A 305 1.53 18.70 -7.64
N ILE A 306 2.07 19.64 -6.87
CA ILE A 306 3.40 20.21 -7.09
C ILE A 306 4.42 19.45 -6.25
N GLN A 307 5.39 18.82 -6.93
CA GLN A 307 6.49 18.11 -6.28
C GLN A 307 7.49 19.08 -5.65
N ILE A 308 7.94 18.74 -4.44
CA ILE A 308 8.90 19.53 -3.67
C ILE A 308 10.21 18.77 -3.57
N GLN A 309 11.31 19.48 -3.81
CA GLN A 309 12.65 18.93 -3.70
C GLN A 309 13.21 19.15 -2.28
N PRO A 310 14.13 18.29 -1.80
CA PRO A 310 14.68 18.34 -0.43
C PRO A 310 15.38 19.66 -0.04
N ASN A 311 15.68 20.54 -0.99
CA ASN A 311 16.39 21.81 -0.79
C ASN A 311 15.58 23.04 -1.24
N ASP A 312 14.28 22.89 -1.46
CA ASP A 312 13.45 24.02 -1.88
C ASP A 312 13.38 25.07 -0.76
N SER A 313 13.62 26.35 -1.12
CA SER A 313 13.54 27.45 -0.17
C SER A 313 12.09 27.79 0.15
N TYR A 314 11.83 28.31 1.36
CA TYR A 314 10.50 28.74 1.74
C TYR A 314 9.95 29.84 0.81
N GLU A 315 10.81 30.76 0.37
CA GLU A 315 10.45 31.84 -0.55
C GLU A 315 9.98 31.29 -1.90
N ARG A 316 10.62 30.22 -2.39
CA ARG A 316 10.18 29.52 -3.60
C ARG A 316 8.82 28.87 -3.39
N LEU A 317 8.62 28.15 -2.27
CA LEU A 317 7.32 27.53 -1.99
C LEU A 317 6.19 28.57 -1.93
N VAL A 318 6.46 29.72 -1.31
CA VAL A 318 5.48 30.84 -1.26
C VAL A 318 5.21 31.41 -2.65
N HIS A 319 6.24 31.58 -3.48
CA HIS A 319 6.09 32.05 -4.86
C HIS A 319 5.23 31.09 -5.70
N ASP A 320 5.48 29.78 -5.57
CA ASP A 320 4.76 28.75 -6.29
C ASP A 320 3.30 28.70 -5.82
N LEU A 321 3.04 28.78 -4.52
CA LEU A 321 1.67 28.89 -3.98
C LEU A 321 0.93 30.12 -4.52
N GLN A 322 1.59 31.28 -4.53
CA GLN A 322 1.00 32.51 -5.07
C GLN A 322 0.67 32.38 -6.56
N SER A 323 1.49 31.67 -7.33
CA SER A 323 1.28 31.43 -8.75
C SER A 323 0.12 30.45 -8.97
N THR A 324 0.10 29.34 -8.24
CA THR A 324 -1.00 28.35 -8.27
C THR A 324 -2.33 28.98 -7.89
N TYR A 325 -2.37 29.81 -6.83
CA TYR A 325 -3.60 30.42 -6.33
C TYR A 325 -4.13 31.57 -7.20
N LYS A 326 -3.33 32.06 -8.15
CA LYS A 326 -3.80 33.01 -9.17
C LYS A 326 -4.54 32.32 -10.32
N ALA A 327 -4.23 31.06 -10.59
CA ALA A 327 -4.80 30.32 -11.71
C ALA A 327 -6.12 29.61 -11.36
N HIS A 328 -6.37 29.35 -10.06
CA HIS A 328 -7.51 28.57 -9.59
C HIS A 328 -8.23 29.23 -8.40
N ARG A 329 -9.49 28.87 -8.21
CA ARG A 329 -10.29 29.30 -7.06
C ARG A 329 -10.17 28.25 -5.96
N PHE A 330 -9.38 28.53 -4.93
CA PHE A 330 -9.23 27.63 -3.78
C PHE A 330 -10.11 28.04 -2.59
N LEU A 331 -10.65 27.04 -1.91
CA LEU A 331 -11.18 27.15 -0.55
C LEU A 331 -10.25 26.38 0.40
N VAL A 332 -9.42 27.11 1.15
CA VAL A 332 -8.48 26.52 2.10
C VAL A 332 -9.07 26.50 3.51
N ILE A 333 -9.19 25.32 4.10
CA ILE A 333 -9.77 25.09 5.42
C ILE A 333 -8.66 24.67 6.38
N LEU A 334 -8.38 25.57 7.33
CA LEU A 334 -7.34 25.37 8.35
C LEU A 334 -7.97 24.80 9.64
N LEU A 335 -7.53 23.62 10.05
CA LEU A 335 -7.94 22.93 11.28
C LEU A 335 -6.89 23.09 12.38
N ASN A 336 -7.31 22.97 13.64
CA ASN A 336 -6.44 23.06 14.84
C ASN A 336 -5.49 24.26 14.83
N PHE A 337 -5.98 25.41 14.35
CA PHE A 337 -5.23 26.65 14.31
C PHE A 337 -5.15 27.26 15.71
N ASP A 338 -4.06 26.97 16.45
CA ASP A 338 -3.80 27.58 17.75
C ASP A 338 -3.19 28.98 17.59
N LYS A 339 -3.53 29.89 18.53
CA LYS A 339 -3.22 31.34 18.53
C LYS A 339 -1.75 31.76 18.37
N ILE A 340 -0.79 30.84 18.25
CA ILE A 340 0.65 31.12 18.37
C ILE A 340 1.25 31.80 17.13
N MET A 341 0.53 31.87 16.00
CA MET A 341 1.10 32.34 14.72
C MET A 341 0.65 33.73 14.25
N ILE A 342 -0.09 34.50 15.06
CA ILE A 342 -0.35 35.92 14.76
C ILE A 342 0.70 36.76 15.49
N GLN A 343 1.90 36.87 14.92
CA GLN A 343 2.72 38.05 15.14
C GLN A 343 2.45 39.04 14.00
N PRO A 344 2.37 40.35 14.31
CA PRO A 344 1.90 41.39 13.39
C PRO A 344 2.74 41.53 12.12
#